data_AF-A0A1S7QQW1-F1
#
_entry.id   AF-A0A1S7QQW1-F1
#
_cell.length_a   1.000
_cell.length_b   1.000
_cell.length_c   1.000
_cell.angle_alpha   90.00
_cell.angle_beta   90.00
_cell.angle_gamma   90.00
#
_symmetry.space_group_name_H-M   'P 1'
#
loop_
_entity.id
_entity.type
_entity.pdbx_description
1 polymer ?
#
loop_
_entity_poly.entity_id
_entity_poly.type
_entity_poly.pdbx_seq_one_letter_code
_entity_poly.pdbx_strand_id
1 'polypeptide(L)'
;MYRKRLMAFCLLMSSGSALAGQIEDATFDSAALNAPLPVNIYRPDGAPPENGWPVLYLLHGHDGDQNSWRDLGNIEKTLDTLIAAGAIRPLVVVMPGVKNSWYVDSAMAITSGRCGRFRSSTR
;
A
#
# COMPACT_ATOMS: atom_id res chain seq x y z
N MET A 1 25.11 34.05 52.91
CA MET A 1 24.08 33.92 51.85
C MET A 1 24.79 33.89 50.49
N TYR A 2 25.07 32.71 49.92
CA TYR A 2 25.74 32.58 48.62
C TYR A 2 24.84 31.76 47.68
N ARG A 3 24.21 32.43 46.72
CA ARG A 3 23.21 31.84 45.85
C ARG A 3 23.91 31.30 44.60
N LYS A 4 24.17 29.98 44.60
CA LYS A 4 24.76 29.23 43.48
C LYS A 4 23.86 29.37 42.25
N ARG A 5 24.36 29.97 41.17
CA ARG A 5 23.73 29.94 39.85
C ARG A 5 24.41 28.83 39.04
N LEU A 6 23.80 27.65 39.01
CA LEU A 6 24.11 26.62 38.04
C LEU A 6 23.37 26.98 36.74
N MET A 7 24.11 27.35 35.69
CA MET A 7 23.57 27.38 34.33
C MET A 7 23.37 25.94 33.86
N ALA A 8 22.12 25.51 33.72
CA ALA A 8 21.78 24.28 33.01
C ALA A 8 21.67 24.62 31.52
N PHE A 9 22.67 24.19 30.74
CA PHE A 9 22.64 24.23 29.28
C PHE A 9 21.81 23.04 28.80
N CYS A 10 20.50 23.25 28.66
CA CYS A 10 19.57 22.24 28.17
C CYS A 10 19.63 22.23 26.64
N LEU A 11 20.39 21.29 26.05
CA LEU A 11 20.30 21.02 24.61
C LEU A 11 18.91 20.45 24.32
N LEU A 12 18.04 21.27 23.77
CA LEU A 12 16.82 20.83 23.10
C LEU A 12 17.21 20.10 21.81
N MET A 13 17.32 18.77 21.90
CA MET A 13 17.28 17.89 20.73
C MET A 13 15.85 17.92 20.18
N SER A 14 15.55 18.86 19.29
CA SER A 14 14.32 18.87 18.53
C SER A 14 14.36 17.71 17.54
N SER A 15 13.83 16.56 17.95
CA SER A 15 13.54 15.44 17.04
C SER A 15 12.50 15.94 16.03
N GLY A 16 12.94 16.26 14.81
CA GLY A 16 12.02 16.43 13.70
C GLY A 16 11.32 15.09 13.46
N SER A 17 10.00 15.06 13.56
CA SER A 17 9.22 13.89 13.16
C SER A 17 9.49 13.62 11.69
N ALA A 18 10.19 12.53 11.38
CA ALA A 18 10.23 12.02 10.02
C ALA A 18 8.80 11.59 9.67
N LEU A 19 8.26 12.08 8.55
CA LEU A 19 7.02 11.54 7.98
C LEU A 19 7.32 10.11 7.55
N ALA A 20 6.70 9.12 8.19
CA ALA A 20 6.86 7.71 7.89
C ALA A 20 5.48 7.08 7.71
N GLY A 21 5.16 6.60 6.52
CA GLY A 21 3.88 5.96 6.28
C GLY A 21 3.76 4.63 7.03
N GLN A 22 2.57 4.05 7.00
CA GLN A 22 2.27 2.74 7.58
C GLN A 22 1.60 1.85 6.54
N ILE A 23 1.93 0.56 6.54
CA ILE A 23 1.20 -0.44 5.75
C ILE A 23 0.24 -1.20 6.66
N GLU A 24 -1.03 -1.22 6.28
CA GLU A 24 -2.10 -1.96 6.95
C GLU A 24 -2.58 -3.12 6.07
N ASP A 25 -2.61 -4.34 6.61
CA ASP A 25 -3.27 -5.48 5.98
C ASP A 25 -4.80 -5.38 6.22
N ALA A 26 -5.58 -5.51 5.16
CA ALA A 26 -7.04 -5.53 5.23
C ALA A 26 -7.63 -6.60 4.31
N THR A 27 -8.91 -6.91 4.50
CA THR A 27 -9.65 -7.83 3.63
C THR A 27 -11.05 -7.26 3.39
N PHE A 28 -11.47 -7.23 2.12
CA PHE A 28 -12.78 -6.74 1.72
C PHE A 28 -13.60 -7.85 1.06
N ASP A 29 -14.88 -7.93 1.39
CA ASP A 29 -15.81 -8.81 0.69
C ASP A 29 -16.13 -8.21 -0.68
N SER A 30 -15.69 -8.87 -1.76
CA SER A 30 -15.90 -8.41 -3.13
C SER A 30 -17.11 -9.09 -3.75
N ALA A 31 -18.17 -8.32 -3.98
CA ALA A 31 -19.34 -8.81 -4.72
C ALA A 31 -19.00 -9.22 -6.16
N ALA A 32 -18.08 -8.50 -6.81
CA ALA A 32 -17.67 -8.79 -8.19
C ALA A 32 -16.88 -10.10 -8.30
N LEU A 33 -16.08 -10.44 -7.28
CA LEU A 33 -15.32 -11.69 -7.24
C LEU A 33 -16.06 -12.84 -6.54
N ASN A 34 -17.16 -12.52 -5.85
CA ASN A 34 -17.87 -13.41 -4.94
C ASN A 34 -16.91 -14.11 -3.95
N ALA A 35 -15.93 -13.36 -3.44
CA ALA A 35 -14.86 -13.86 -2.59
C ALA A 35 -14.22 -12.72 -1.77
N PRO A 36 -13.61 -13.03 -0.62
CA PRO A 36 -12.79 -12.07 0.11
C PRO A 36 -11.54 -11.71 -0.69
N LEU A 37 -11.24 -10.41 -0.75
CA LEU A 37 -10.08 -9.83 -1.41
C LEU A 37 -9.11 -9.30 -0.34
N PRO A 38 -7.95 -9.95 -0.12
CA PRO A 38 -6.91 -9.39 0.72
C PRO A 38 -6.24 -8.21 0.03
N VAL A 39 -5.91 -7.17 0.81
CA VAL A 39 -5.19 -6.00 0.33
C VAL A 39 -4.16 -5.55 1.36
N ASN A 40 -3.11 -4.88 0.90
CA ASN A 40 -2.27 -4.02 1.71
C ASN A 40 -2.50 -2.57 1.35
N ILE A 41 -2.54 -1.70 2.36
CA ILE A 41 -2.79 -0.27 2.19
C ILE A 41 -1.64 0.49 2.84
N TYR A 42 -0.83 1.16 2.02
CA TYR A 42 0.10 2.17 2.52
C TYR A 42 -0.65 3.48 2.74
N ARG A 43 -0.52 4.05 3.94
CA ARG A 43 -1.05 5.34 4.32
C ARG A 43 0.11 6.28 4.70
N PRO A 44 0.21 7.46 4.07
CA PRO A 44 1.24 8.43 4.43
C PRO A 44 0.87 9.09 5.78
N ASP A 45 1.89 9.53 6.50
CA ASP A 45 1.71 10.31 7.72
C ASP A 45 1.06 11.67 7.44
N GLY A 46 0.32 12.15 8.43
CA GLY A 46 -0.30 13.47 8.44
C GLY A 46 -1.81 13.47 8.20
N ALA A 47 -2.38 14.67 8.29
CA ALA A 47 -3.80 14.87 8.05
C ALA A 47 -4.10 14.75 6.54
N PRO A 48 -5.20 14.09 6.15
CA PRO A 48 -5.65 14.10 4.77
C PRO A 48 -5.92 15.54 4.32
N PRO A 49 -5.61 15.88 3.06
CA PRO A 49 -6.02 17.15 2.49
C PRO A 49 -7.56 17.22 2.42
N GLU A 50 -8.12 18.41 2.25
CA GLU A 50 -9.57 18.65 2.24
C GLU A 50 -10.32 17.74 1.25
N ASN A 51 -9.73 17.49 0.09
CA ASN A 51 -10.30 16.63 -0.96
C ASN A 51 -9.92 15.14 -0.81
N GLY A 52 -9.29 14.75 0.30
CA GLY A 52 -8.78 13.40 0.52
C GLY A 52 -7.46 13.11 -0.22
N TRP A 53 -6.79 12.05 0.22
CA TRP A 53 -5.53 11.61 -0.41
C TRP A 53 -5.77 11.10 -1.84
N PRO A 54 -4.88 11.41 -2.80
CA PRO A 54 -4.85 10.67 -4.05
C PRO A 54 -4.54 9.19 -3.78
N VAL A 55 -5.10 8.30 -4.60
CA VAL A 55 -4.96 6.84 -4.44
C VAL A 55 -4.28 6.24 -5.65
N LEU A 56 -3.24 5.43 -5.40
CA LEU A 56 -2.57 4.60 -6.41
C LEU A 56 -2.92 3.12 -6.15
N TYR A 57 -3.42 2.42 -7.17
CA TYR A 57 -3.56 0.97 -7.12
C TYR A 57 -2.32 0.33 -7.74
N LEU A 58 -1.53 -0.37 -6.92
CA LEU A 58 -0.25 -0.96 -7.32
C LEU A 58 -0.38 -2.47 -7.40
N LEU A 59 -0.41 -2.98 -8.63
CA LEU A 59 -0.68 -4.38 -8.93
C LEU A 59 0.61 -5.20 -8.93
N HIS A 60 0.55 -6.43 -8.45
CA HIS A 60 1.68 -7.35 -8.47
C HIS A 60 1.82 -8.06 -9.82
N GLY A 61 2.98 -8.70 -10.06
CA GLY A 61 3.21 -9.55 -11.24
C GLY A 61 2.54 -10.92 -11.13
N HIS A 62 2.80 -11.79 -12.11
CA HIS A 62 2.39 -13.20 -12.05
C HIS A 62 2.99 -13.89 -10.81
N ASP A 63 2.22 -14.79 -10.19
CA ASP A 63 2.55 -15.49 -8.93
C ASP A 63 2.76 -14.58 -7.70
N GLY A 64 2.41 -13.30 -7.81
CA GLY A 64 2.40 -12.37 -6.69
C GLY A 64 1.10 -12.36 -5.88
N ASP A 65 1.11 -11.56 -4.83
CA ASP A 65 0.01 -11.30 -3.91
C ASP A 65 0.07 -9.85 -3.37
N GLN A 66 -0.81 -9.50 -2.41
CA GLN A 66 -0.84 -8.17 -1.78
C GLN A 66 0.47 -7.80 -1.05
N ASN A 67 1.28 -8.79 -0.67
CA ASN A 67 2.50 -8.60 0.09
C ASN A 67 3.73 -8.39 -0.80
N SER A 68 3.64 -8.76 -2.08
CA SER A 68 4.78 -8.78 -2.99
C SER A 68 5.54 -7.45 -3.07
N TRP A 69 4.84 -6.32 -3.08
CA TRP A 69 5.48 -5.00 -3.09
C TRP A 69 6.06 -4.58 -1.73
N ARG A 70 5.48 -5.04 -0.62
CA ARG A 70 6.03 -4.86 0.72
C ARG A 70 7.32 -5.68 0.87
N ASP A 71 7.23 -6.97 0.59
CA ASP A 71 8.25 -7.96 0.95
C ASP A 71 9.41 -8.00 -0.04
N LEU A 72 9.13 -7.85 -1.35
CA LEU A 72 10.14 -7.89 -2.41
C LEU A 72 10.50 -6.48 -2.93
N GLY A 73 9.51 -5.58 -2.96
CA GLY A 73 9.66 -4.24 -3.52
C GLY A 73 10.11 -3.17 -2.54
N ASN A 74 10.09 -3.45 -1.22
CA ASN A 74 10.40 -2.47 -0.17
C ASN A 74 9.64 -1.14 -0.35
N ILE A 75 8.36 -1.25 -0.69
CA ILE A 75 7.54 -0.12 -1.14
C ILE A 75 7.40 0.98 -0.09
N GLU A 76 7.27 0.62 1.20
CA GLU A 76 7.14 1.57 2.30
C GLU A 76 8.31 2.55 2.35
N LYS A 77 9.53 2.04 2.43
CA LYS A 77 10.75 2.86 2.45
C LYS A 77 10.90 3.71 1.19
N THR A 78 10.50 3.16 0.05
CA THR A 78 10.58 3.86 -1.24
C THR A 78 9.63 5.06 -1.25
N LEU A 79 8.37 4.86 -0.86
CA LEU A 79 7.37 5.92 -0.78
C LEU A 79 7.76 6.98 0.24
N ASP A 80 8.17 6.58 1.44
CA ASP A 80 8.61 7.50 2.49
C ASP A 80 9.77 8.37 2.03
N THR A 81 10.76 7.77 1.37
CA THR A 81 11.93 8.51 0.86
C THR A 81 11.51 9.53 -0.21
N LEU A 82 10.64 9.13 -1.14
CA LEU A 82 10.19 10.01 -2.23
C LEU A 82 9.29 11.15 -1.72
N ILE A 83 8.45 10.87 -0.72
CA ILE A 83 7.59 11.87 -0.07
C ILE A 83 8.43 12.84 0.74
N ALA A 84 9.38 12.34 1.55
CA ALA A 84 10.27 13.19 2.36
C ALA A 84 11.18 14.08 1.49
N ALA A 85 11.61 13.58 0.33
CA ALA A 85 12.37 14.36 -0.65
C ALA A 85 11.49 15.35 -1.44
N GLY A 86 10.17 15.30 -1.31
CA GLY A 86 9.23 16.12 -2.09
C GLY A 86 9.15 15.75 -3.57
N ALA A 87 9.70 14.59 -3.97
CA ALA A 87 9.68 14.10 -5.35
C ALA A 87 8.27 13.65 -5.77
N ILE A 88 7.48 13.16 -4.81
CA ILE A 88 6.05 12.89 -4.97
C ILE A 88 5.27 13.55 -3.83
N ARG A 89 4.01 13.91 -4.09
CA ARG A 89 3.09 14.31 -3.01
C ARG A 89 2.67 13.07 -2.21
N PRO A 90 2.38 13.18 -0.90
CA PRO A 90 1.90 12.03 -0.16
C PRO A 90 0.56 11.53 -0.73
N LEU A 91 0.41 10.21 -0.75
CA LEU A 91 -0.66 9.48 -1.41
C LEU A 91 -0.91 8.15 -0.70
N VAL A 92 -2.13 7.63 -0.79
CA VAL A 92 -2.46 6.27 -0.35
C VAL A 92 -2.13 5.30 -1.48
N VAL A 93 -1.52 4.16 -1.16
CA VAL A 93 -1.24 3.09 -2.14
C VAL A 93 -1.97 1.81 -1.71
N VAL A 94 -2.78 1.27 -2.61
CA VAL A 94 -3.56 0.04 -2.39
C VAL A 94 -2.97 -1.08 -3.23
N MET A 95 -2.62 -2.19 -2.60
CA MET A 95 -1.98 -3.35 -3.21
C MET A 95 -2.89 -4.57 -3.04
N PRO A 96 -3.75 -4.90 -4.02
CA PRO A 96 -4.67 -6.02 -3.93
C PRO A 96 -4.00 -7.36 -4.25
N GLY A 97 -4.37 -8.41 -3.52
CA GLY A 97 -3.91 -9.79 -3.74
C GLY A 97 -4.91 -10.59 -4.55
N VAL A 98 -4.94 -10.37 -5.86
CA VAL A 98 -5.96 -10.96 -6.76
C VAL A 98 -5.54 -12.33 -7.32
N LYS A 99 -4.75 -13.10 -6.56
CA LYS A 99 -4.20 -14.42 -6.93
C LYS A 99 -3.48 -14.37 -8.31
N ASN A 100 -3.32 -15.52 -8.97
CA ASN A 100 -2.74 -15.64 -10.32
C ASN A 100 -3.67 -15.12 -11.44
N SER A 101 -4.27 -13.95 -11.26
CA SER A 101 -5.02 -13.26 -12.32
C SER A 101 -4.12 -12.24 -13.03
N TRP A 102 -4.37 -12.04 -14.32
CA TRP A 102 -3.69 -11.00 -15.12
C TRP A 102 -4.40 -9.64 -15.02
N TYR A 103 -5.25 -9.42 -14.00
CA TYR A 103 -6.03 -8.20 -13.77
C TYR A 103 -7.00 -7.79 -14.89
N VAL A 104 -7.15 -8.64 -15.92
CA VAL A 104 -8.23 -8.64 -16.91
C VAL A 104 -9.16 -9.80 -16.59
N ASP A 105 -10.44 -9.76 -17.00
CA ASP A 105 -11.57 -10.68 -16.74
C ASP A 105 -11.25 -12.20 -16.78
N SER A 106 -10.35 -12.62 -15.92
CA SER A 106 -9.83 -13.96 -15.77
C SER A 106 -10.77 -14.60 -14.77
N ALA A 107 -11.97 -14.93 -15.23
CA ALA A 107 -12.79 -15.87 -14.50
C ALA A 107 -11.92 -17.11 -14.30
N MET A 108 -11.40 -17.29 -13.09
CA MET A 108 -10.78 -18.54 -12.71
C MET A 108 -11.92 -19.53 -12.73
N ALA A 109 -12.10 -20.21 -13.87
CA ALA A 109 -13.07 -21.26 -14.00
C ALA A 109 -12.67 -22.34 -12.99
N ILE A 110 -13.30 -22.29 -11.81
CA ILE A 110 -13.34 -23.39 -10.87
C ILE A 110 -14.20 -24.46 -11.56
N THR A 111 -13.62 -25.14 -12.53
CA THR A 111 -14.08 -26.42 -13.04
C THR A 111 -12.83 -27.18 -13.37
N SER A 112 -12.57 -28.15 -12.52
CA SER A 112 -11.60 -29.21 -12.69
C SER A 112 -11.50 -29.69 -14.15
N GLY A 113 -10.30 -29.57 -14.71
CA GLY A 113 -9.80 -30.57 -15.66
C GLY A 113 -10.21 -30.46 -17.13
N ARG A 114 -10.32 -29.26 -17.72
CA ARG A 114 -10.28 -29.18 -19.20
C ARG A 114 -9.61 -27.89 -19.70
N CYS A 115 -8.36 -28.03 -20.13
CA CYS A 115 -7.63 -27.02 -20.87
C CYS A 115 -8.36 -26.68 -22.18
N GLY A 116 -8.68 -25.39 -22.37
CA GLY A 116 -8.87 -24.74 -23.67
C GLY A 116 -9.93 -25.32 -24.63
N ARG A 117 -11.18 -24.83 -24.54
CA ARG A 117 -12.04 -24.79 -25.73
C ARG A 117 -12.86 -23.50 -25.77
N PHE A 118 -12.30 -22.48 -26.41
CA PHE A 118 -13.02 -21.27 -26.80
C PHE A 118 -14.01 -21.64 -27.91
N ARG A 119 -15.32 -21.65 -27.62
CA ARG A 119 -16.35 -21.69 -28.66
C ARG A 119 -16.75 -20.25 -28.96
N SER A 120 -16.43 -19.79 -30.17
CA SER A 120 -17.00 -18.57 -30.74
C SER A 120 -18.51 -18.75 -30.86
N SER A 121 -19.28 -18.06 -30.02
CA SER A 121 -20.72 -17.95 -30.17
C SER A 121 -21.02 -16.86 -31.19
N THR A 122 -21.30 -17.26 -32.42
CA THR A 122 -22.05 -16.42 -33.34
C THR A 122 -23.53 -16.52 -32.95
N ARG A 123 -24.07 -15.44 -32.40
CA ARG A 123 -25.44 -14.98 -32.64
C ARG A 123 -25.61 -13.55 -32.17
#